data_AF-A0A7C1U1M8-F1
#
_entry.id   AF-A0A7C1U1M8-F1
#
_cell.length_a   1.000
_cell.length_b   1.000
_cell.length_c   1.000
_cell.angle_alpha   90.00
_cell.angle_beta   90.00
_cell.angle_gamma   90.00
#
_symmetry.space_group_name_H-M   'P 1'
#
loop_
_entity.id
_entity.type
_entity.pdbx_description
1 polymer ?
#
loop_
_entity_poly.entity_id
_entity_poly.type
_entity_poly.pdbx_seq_one_letter_code
_entity_poly.pdbx_strand_id
1 'polypeptide(L)'
;DKESGWSRVRTPSGAEGWVLSRYLMNIPAARDRLARAEKRLAQIEMKDRERQEAFAALKKEKAVLEQALQQLKAENKQLSQQLSEIRRTAASTLAIDSENRELKSKLMAMERELQTLTQENESLRDRSHRDWFMVGSGVTIAGIILGLILPRIRFRRRSSWDTL
;
A
#
# COMPACT_ATOMS: atom_id res chain seq x y z
N ASP A 1 -55.26 25.83 78.77
CA ASP A 1 -56.62 25.34 78.49
C ASP A 1 -57.04 25.58 77.06
N LYS A 2 -57.57 24.55 76.40
CA LYS A 2 -58.31 24.67 75.13
C LYS A 2 -59.70 25.32 75.33
N GLU A 3 -60.11 25.56 76.57
CA GLU A 3 -61.43 26.10 76.93
C GLU A 3 -61.59 27.62 76.72
N SER A 4 -60.50 28.40 76.73
CA SER A 4 -60.58 29.85 76.55
C SER A 4 -60.64 30.30 75.08
N GLY A 5 -60.45 29.39 74.13
CA GLY A 5 -60.44 29.70 72.69
C GLY A 5 -59.18 30.42 72.19
N TRP A 6 -58.18 30.66 73.04
CA TRP A 6 -56.90 31.32 72.68
C TRP A 6 -55.76 30.32 72.56
N SER A 7 -54.85 30.57 71.63
CA SER A 7 -53.64 29.78 71.40
C SER A 7 -52.42 30.69 71.35
N ARG A 8 -51.35 30.30 72.04
CA ARG A 8 -50.05 30.99 71.98
C ARG A 8 -49.34 30.62 70.69
N VAL A 9 -49.00 31.61 69.88
CA VAL A 9 -48.32 31.43 68.59
C VAL A 9 -47.02 32.21 68.55
N ARG A 10 -46.05 31.67 67.79
CA ARG A 10 -44.78 32.32 67.48
C ARG A 10 -44.70 32.56 65.98
N THR A 11 -44.47 33.80 65.57
CA THR A 11 -44.30 34.14 64.15
C THR A 11 -42.93 33.68 63.64
N PRO A 12 -42.74 33.54 62.31
CA PRO A 12 -41.42 33.24 61.73
C PRO A 12 -40.36 34.30 62.05
N SER A 13 -40.77 35.53 62.37
CA SER A 13 -39.89 36.62 62.82
C SER A 13 -39.51 36.54 64.31
N GLY A 14 -39.99 35.54 65.05
CA GLY A 14 -39.67 35.31 66.46
C GLY A 14 -40.59 36.01 67.47
N ALA A 15 -41.57 36.78 67.01
CA ALA A 15 -42.53 37.44 67.91
C ALA A 15 -43.53 36.43 68.48
N GLU A 16 -43.82 36.53 69.78
CA GLU A 16 -44.76 35.68 70.49
C GLU A 16 -46.03 36.45 70.89
N GLY A 17 -47.19 35.83 70.75
CA GLY A 17 -48.47 36.43 71.12
C GLY A 17 -49.60 35.41 71.25
N TRP A 18 -50.75 35.88 71.71
CA TRP A 18 -51.97 35.06 71.82
C TRP A 18 -52.93 35.41 70.68
N VAL A 19 -53.43 34.41 69.97
CA VAL A 19 -54.40 34.55 68.88
C VAL A 19 -55.59 33.62 69.14
N LEU A 20 -56.79 34.06 68.75
CA LEU A 20 -57.97 33.21 68.78
C LEU A 20 -57.79 32.00 67.88
N SER A 21 -58.01 30.82 68.45
CA SER A 21 -57.80 29.52 67.80
C SER A 21 -58.63 29.34 66.52
N ARG A 22 -59.76 30.05 66.38
CA ARG A 22 -60.61 30.04 65.17
C ARG A 22 -59.95 30.65 63.93
N TYR A 23 -58.95 31.53 64.11
CA TYR A 23 -58.19 32.14 63.02
C TYR A 23 -56.90 31.38 62.70
N LEU A 24 -56.57 30.35 63.50
CA LEU A 24 -55.44 29.50 63.23
C LEU A 24 -55.81 28.46 62.17
N MET A 25 -55.16 28.56 61.03
CA MET A 25 -55.22 27.56 59.98
C MET A 25 -54.01 26.64 60.09
N ASN A 26 -54.24 25.33 59.97
CA ASN A 26 -53.18 24.33 59.97
C ASN A 26 -52.42 24.25 58.63
N ILE A 27 -52.80 25.09 57.67
CA ILE A 27 -52.20 25.19 56.34
C ILE A 27 -51.76 26.63 56.09
N PRO A 28 -50.65 26.85 55.35
CA PRO A 28 -50.22 28.18 55.00
C PRO A 28 -51.29 28.95 54.20
N ALA A 29 -51.31 30.27 54.36
CA ALA A 29 -52.22 31.14 53.64
C ALA A 29 -52.14 30.91 52.13
N ALA A 30 -53.27 31.02 51.43
CA ALA A 30 -53.36 30.81 49.98
C ALA A 30 -52.38 31.70 49.21
N ARG A 31 -52.19 32.96 49.65
CA ARG A 31 -51.20 33.90 49.08
C ARG A 31 -49.78 33.36 49.12
N ASP A 32 -49.34 32.80 50.25
CA ASP A 32 -47.99 32.24 50.38
C ASP A 32 -47.82 30.96 49.54
N ARG A 33 -48.89 30.19 49.35
CA ARG A 33 -48.89 29.02 48.47
C ARG A 33 -48.77 29.45 47.01
N LEU A 34 -49.50 30.48 46.58
CA LEU A 34 -49.42 31.03 45.23
C LEU A 34 -48.02 31.58 44.94
N ALA A 35 -47.48 32.42 45.82
CA ALA A 35 -46.12 32.97 45.65
C ALA A 35 -45.05 31.86 45.57
N ARG A 36 -45.18 30.79 46.36
CA ARG A 36 -44.29 29.63 46.26
C ARG A 36 -44.48 28.85 44.97
N ALA A 37 -45.71 28.70 44.49
CA ALA A 37 -46.02 28.00 43.25
C ALA A 37 -45.48 28.77 42.04
N GLU A 38 -45.68 30.08 41.98
CA GLU A 38 -45.13 30.97 40.94
C GLU A 38 -43.60 30.92 40.92
N LYS A 39 -42.95 30.98 42.09
CA LYS A 39 -41.48 30.85 42.18
C LYS A 39 -40.99 29.49 41.69
N ARG A 40 -41.70 28.40 42.00
CA ARG A 40 -41.37 27.06 41.51
C ARG A 40 -41.58 26.94 40.01
N LEU A 41 -42.66 27.51 39.49
CA LEU A 41 -42.95 27.51 38.05
C LEU A 41 -41.83 28.24 37.29
N ALA A 42 -41.46 29.45 37.72
CA ALA A 42 -40.36 30.19 37.12
C ALA A 42 -39.03 29.41 37.16
N GLN A 43 -38.73 28.71 38.27
CA GLN A 43 -37.54 27.86 38.38
C GLN A 43 -37.59 26.66 37.44
N ILE A 44 -38.76 26.02 37.28
CA ILE A 44 -38.94 24.89 36.38
C ILE A 44 -38.81 25.35 34.93
N GLU A 45 -39.42 26.47 34.56
CA GLU A 45 -39.33 27.05 33.23
C GLU A 45 -37.88 27.40 32.86
N MET A 46 -37.11 28.00 33.79
CA MET A 46 -35.69 28.25 33.56
C MET A 46 -34.91 26.94 33.35
N LYS A 47 -35.12 25.95 34.21
CA LYS A 47 -34.46 24.63 34.07
C LYS A 47 -34.84 23.92 32.78
N ASP A 48 -36.09 24.07 32.34
CA ASP A 48 -36.55 23.46 31.10
C ASP A 48 -35.85 24.11 29.90
N ARG A 49 -35.75 25.44 29.88
CA ARG A 49 -34.98 26.17 28.86
C ARG A 49 -33.50 25.75 28.84
N GLU A 50 -32.85 25.72 30.00
CA GLU A 50 -31.44 25.27 30.12
C GLU A 50 -31.26 23.84 29.58
N ARG A 51 -32.18 22.92 29.89
CA ARG A 51 -32.14 21.55 29.37
C ARG A 51 -32.37 21.49 27.87
N GLN A 52 -33.31 22.26 27.35
CA GLN A 52 -33.58 22.32 25.91
C GLN A 52 -32.36 22.85 25.15
N GLU A 53 -31.70 23.88 25.67
CA GLU A 53 -30.46 24.42 25.12
C GLU A 53 -29.33 23.39 25.16
N ALA A 54 -29.12 22.72 26.30
CA ALA A 54 -28.13 21.66 26.44
C ALA A 54 -28.40 20.48 25.49
N PHE A 55 -29.67 20.08 25.35
CA PHE A 55 -30.07 19.02 24.42
C PHE A 55 -29.83 19.41 22.96
N ALA A 56 -30.14 20.65 22.59
CA ALA A 56 -29.87 21.17 21.26
C ALA A 56 -28.36 21.22 20.95
N ALA A 57 -27.55 21.62 21.92
CA ALA A 57 -26.09 21.63 21.81
C ALA A 57 -25.54 20.20 21.65
N LEU A 58 -25.96 19.26 22.51
CA LEU A 58 -25.54 17.87 22.45
C LEU A 58 -25.95 17.20 21.13
N LYS A 59 -27.14 17.51 20.61
CA LYS A 59 -27.60 17.01 19.31
C LYS A 59 -26.71 17.51 18.16
N LYS A 60 -26.28 18.78 18.20
CA LYS A 60 -25.34 19.34 17.22
C LYS A 60 -23.97 18.67 17.31
N GLU A 61 -23.44 18.53 18.53
CA GLU A 61 -22.14 17.88 18.76
C GLU A 61 -22.13 16.43 18.27
N LYS A 62 -23.20 15.68 18.59
CA LYS A 62 -23.37 14.31 18.09
C LYS A 62 -23.34 14.24 16.56
N ALA A 63 -24.04 15.15 15.87
CA ALA A 63 -24.05 15.17 14.41
C ALA A 63 -22.66 15.45 13.82
N VAL A 64 -21.90 16.36 14.43
CA VAL A 64 -20.50 16.66 14.03
C VAL A 64 -19.59 15.45 14.26
N LEU A 65 -19.71 14.79 15.42
CA LEU A 65 -18.94 13.58 15.74
C LEU A 65 -19.27 12.43 14.80
N GLU A 66 -20.55 12.22 14.48
CA GLU A 66 -20.97 11.21 13.51
C GLU A 66 -20.38 11.47 12.12
N GLN A 67 -20.37 12.73 11.66
CA GLN A 67 -19.75 13.11 10.39
C GLN A 67 -18.24 12.87 10.40
N ALA A 68 -17.53 13.30 11.45
CA ALA A 68 -16.09 13.09 11.59
C ALA A 68 -15.73 11.59 11.62
N LEU A 69 -16.54 10.77 12.30
CA LEU A 69 -16.36 9.33 12.37
C LEU A 69 -16.54 8.66 11.00
N GLN A 70 -17.52 9.10 10.20
CA GLN A 70 -17.69 8.59 8.84
C GLN A 70 -16.52 8.97 7.93
N GLN A 71 -16.05 10.22 8.02
CA GLN A 71 -14.88 10.67 7.28
C GLN A 71 -13.63 9.87 7.66
N LEU A 72 -13.35 9.72 8.95
CA LEU A 72 -12.18 8.98 9.43
C LEU A 72 -12.22 7.50 9.04
N LYS A 73 -13.41 6.88 9.01
CA LYS A 73 -13.60 5.51 8.50
C LYS A 73 -13.30 5.42 7.01
N ALA A 74 -13.76 6.39 6.21
CA ALA A 74 -13.49 6.43 4.78
C ALA A 74 -11.99 6.60 4.51
N GLU A 75 -11.32 7.52 5.21
CA GLU A 75 -9.87 7.75 5.12
C GLU A 75 -9.08 6.51 5.54
N ASN A 76 -9.46 5.85 6.64
CA ASN A 76 -8.80 4.63 7.10
C ASN A 76 -8.94 3.50 6.06
N LYS A 77 -10.14 3.33 5.48
CA LYS A 77 -10.35 2.35 4.41
C LYS A 77 -9.49 2.66 3.19
N GLN A 78 -9.43 3.93 2.77
CA GLN A 78 -8.59 4.35 1.65
C GLN A 78 -7.11 4.11 1.93
N LEU A 79 -6.61 4.51 3.10
CA LEU A 79 -5.22 4.28 3.52
C LEU A 79 -4.89 2.79 3.59
N SER A 80 -5.81 1.97 4.11
CA SER A 80 -5.63 0.51 4.14
C SER A 80 -5.56 -0.08 2.73
N GLN A 81 -6.37 0.42 1.79
CA GLN A 81 -6.33 -0.01 0.38
C GLN A 81 -5.02 0.42 -0.28
N GLN A 82 -4.61 1.68 -0.12
CA GLN A 82 -3.34 2.19 -0.64
C GLN A 82 -2.15 1.42 -0.06
N LEU A 83 -2.16 1.10 1.23
CA LEU A 83 -1.10 0.32 1.87
C LEU A 83 -1.08 -1.12 1.33
N SER A 84 -2.24 -1.74 1.11
CA SER A 84 -2.32 -3.05 0.45
C SER A 84 -1.81 -3.01 -0.98
N GLU A 85 -2.12 -1.95 -1.73
CA GLU A 85 -1.66 -1.75 -3.10
C GLU A 85 -0.15 -1.52 -3.15
N ILE A 86 0.39 -0.65 -2.30
CA ILE A 86 1.83 -0.44 -2.15
C ILE A 86 2.53 -1.75 -1.79
N ARG A 87 1.98 -2.54 -0.84
CA ARG A 87 2.54 -3.86 -0.51
C ARG A 87 2.52 -4.82 -1.70
N ARG A 88 1.44 -4.84 -2.49
CA ARG A 88 1.33 -5.67 -3.69
C ARG A 88 2.35 -5.24 -4.75
N THR A 89 2.46 -3.93 -5.00
CA THR A 89 3.40 -3.36 -5.96
C THR A 89 4.84 -3.59 -5.50
N ALA A 90 5.16 -3.35 -4.23
CA ALA A 90 6.49 -3.61 -3.67
C ALA A 90 6.85 -5.10 -3.73
N ALA A 91 5.91 -6.01 -3.45
CA ALA A 91 6.10 -7.44 -3.65
C ALA A 91 6.37 -7.79 -5.13
N SER A 92 5.67 -7.14 -6.07
CA SER A 92 5.93 -7.30 -7.49
C SER A 92 7.28 -6.70 -7.91
N THR A 93 7.73 -5.60 -7.32
CA THR A 93 9.04 -4.99 -7.60
C THR A 93 10.19 -5.86 -7.10
N LEU A 94 10.03 -6.54 -5.96
CA LEU A 94 11.01 -7.51 -5.47
C LEU A 94 11.13 -8.70 -6.44
N ALA A 95 10.00 -9.18 -6.98
CA ALA A 95 9.97 -10.22 -8.00
C ALA A 95 10.59 -9.75 -9.33
N ILE A 96 10.31 -8.52 -9.75
CA ILE A 96 10.86 -7.91 -10.98
C ILE A 96 12.37 -7.68 -10.88
N ASP A 97 12.92 -7.32 -9.71
CA ASP A 97 14.38 -7.21 -9.54
C ASP A 97 15.05 -8.60 -9.64
N SER A 98 14.44 -9.64 -9.06
CA SER A 98 14.94 -11.01 -9.21
C SER A 98 14.88 -11.51 -10.66
N GLU A 99 13.78 -11.25 -11.37
CA GLU A 99 13.60 -11.64 -12.77
C GLU A 99 14.56 -10.87 -13.69
N ASN A 100 14.80 -9.58 -13.44
CA ASN A 100 15.81 -8.80 -14.17
C ASN A 100 17.24 -9.31 -13.94
N ARG A 101 17.60 -9.70 -12.71
CA ARG A 101 18.92 -10.30 -12.43
C ARG A 101 19.06 -11.65 -13.14
N GLU A 102 18.02 -12.46 -13.13
CA GLU A 102 18.00 -13.75 -13.82
C GLU A 102 18.12 -13.57 -15.33
N LEU A 103 17.33 -12.67 -15.93
CA LEU A 103 17.39 -12.33 -17.35
C LEU A 103 18.76 -11.76 -17.75
N LYS A 104 19.35 -10.86 -16.95
CA LYS A 104 20.72 -10.37 -17.19
C LYS A 104 21.75 -11.48 -17.12
N SER A 105 21.62 -12.41 -16.17
CA SER A 105 22.54 -13.56 -16.07
C SER A 105 22.43 -14.49 -17.28
N LYS A 106 21.20 -14.75 -17.76
CA LYS A 106 20.92 -15.51 -18.97
C LYS A 106 21.47 -14.85 -20.22
N LEU A 107 21.31 -13.52 -20.35
CA LEU A 107 21.90 -12.76 -21.46
C LEU A 107 23.42 -12.86 -21.49
N MET A 108 24.09 -12.67 -20.35
CA MET A 108 25.54 -12.81 -20.26
C MET A 108 26.04 -14.22 -20.58
N ALA A 109 25.28 -15.25 -20.19
CA ALA A 109 25.61 -16.63 -20.51
C ALA A 109 25.49 -16.92 -22.02
N MET A 110 24.38 -16.49 -22.65
CA MET A 110 24.16 -16.64 -24.09
C MET A 110 25.18 -15.86 -24.91
N GLU A 111 25.57 -14.65 -24.48
CA GLU A 111 26.57 -13.84 -25.16
C GLU A 111 27.96 -14.49 -25.12
N ARG A 112 28.33 -15.08 -23.97
CA ARG A 112 29.56 -15.89 -23.87
C ARG A 112 29.51 -17.12 -24.76
N GLU A 113 28.38 -17.82 -24.80
CA GLU A 113 28.21 -19.00 -25.64
C GLU A 113 28.31 -18.66 -27.13
N LEU A 114 27.69 -17.56 -27.56
CA LEU A 114 27.85 -17.01 -28.91
C LEU A 114 29.31 -16.69 -29.21
N GLN A 115 30.00 -16.02 -28.28
CA GLN A 115 31.41 -15.67 -28.45
C GLN A 115 32.30 -16.91 -28.54
N THR A 116 32.02 -17.95 -27.76
CA THR A 116 32.76 -19.22 -27.85
C THR A 116 32.48 -19.94 -29.16
N LEU A 117 31.22 -19.99 -29.60
CA LEU A 117 30.84 -20.64 -30.86
C LEU A 117 31.40 -19.90 -32.07
N THR A 118 31.44 -18.57 -32.05
CA THR A 118 32.09 -17.80 -33.13
C THR A 118 33.59 -18.01 -33.13
N GLN A 119 34.25 -18.03 -31.97
CA GLN A 119 35.68 -18.35 -31.87
C GLN A 119 35.99 -19.77 -32.36
N GLU A 120 35.18 -20.74 -31.96
CA GLU A 120 35.32 -22.12 -32.43
C GLU A 120 35.14 -22.19 -33.95
N ASN A 121 34.12 -21.53 -34.50
CA ASN A 121 33.87 -21.48 -35.94
C ASN A 121 35.02 -20.80 -36.70
N GLU A 122 35.52 -19.67 -36.22
CA GLU A 122 36.69 -18.99 -36.76
C GLU A 122 37.93 -19.89 -36.70
N SER A 123 38.15 -20.57 -35.57
CA SER A 123 39.27 -21.50 -35.41
C SER A 123 39.18 -22.71 -36.33
N LEU A 124 37.97 -23.24 -36.57
CA LEU A 124 37.71 -24.34 -37.50
C LEU A 124 37.90 -23.88 -38.95
N ARG A 125 37.43 -22.67 -39.31
CA ARG A 125 37.69 -22.06 -40.63
C ARG A 125 39.17 -21.84 -40.86
N ASP A 126 39.89 -21.29 -39.90
CA ASP A 126 41.32 -21.01 -40.02
C ASP A 126 42.16 -22.29 -40.16
N ARG A 127 41.81 -23.35 -39.42
CA ARG A 127 42.40 -24.69 -39.62
C ARG A 127 42.12 -25.24 -41.02
N SER A 128 40.87 -25.14 -41.49
CA SER A 128 40.48 -25.68 -42.79
C SER A 128 41.14 -24.97 -43.98
N HIS A 129 41.44 -23.66 -43.87
CA HIS A 129 42.17 -22.94 -44.92
C HIS A 129 43.66 -23.31 -44.98
N ARG A 130 44.28 -23.59 -43.83
CA ARG A 130 45.72 -23.87 -43.74
C ARG A 130 46.09 -25.24 -44.33
N ASP A 131 45.23 -26.25 -44.15
CA ASP A 131 45.45 -27.59 -44.70
C ASP A 131 45.31 -27.61 -46.24
N TRP A 132 44.33 -26.89 -46.78
CA TRP A 132 44.09 -26.83 -48.23
C TRP A 132 45.17 -26.00 -48.96
N PHE A 133 45.76 -24.98 -48.31
CA PHE A 133 46.89 -24.23 -48.87
C PHE A 133 48.17 -25.07 -48.96
N MET A 134 48.45 -25.89 -47.93
CA MET A 134 49.63 -26.75 -47.92
C MET A 134 49.53 -27.87 -48.97
N VAL A 135 48.35 -28.48 -49.12
CA VAL A 135 48.09 -29.45 -50.20
C VAL A 135 48.18 -28.78 -51.58
N GLY A 136 47.57 -27.60 -51.75
CA GLY A 136 47.62 -26.84 -53.00
C GLY A 136 49.04 -26.51 -53.44
N SER A 137 49.85 -25.92 -52.55
CA SER A 137 51.23 -25.54 -52.83
C SER A 137 52.14 -26.73 -53.19
N GLY A 138 51.98 -27.87 -52.50
CA GLY A 138 52.70 -29.10 -52.84
C GLY A 138 52.37 -29.61 -54.24
N VAL A 139 51.10 -29.61 -54.63
CA VAL A 139 50.64 -30.01 -55.96
C VAL A 139 51.19 -29.06 -57.04
N THR A 140 51.19 -27.74 -56.81
CA THR A 140 51.71 -26.77 -57.77
C THR A 140 53.21 -26.98 -58.01
N ILE A 141 54.00 -27.19 -56.95
CA ILE A 141 55.45 -27.44 -57.07
C ILE A 141 55.70 -28.75 -57.80
N ALA A 142 55.00 -29.83 -57.44
CA ALA A 142 55.11 -31.12 -58.12
C ALA A 142 54.75 -31.01 -59.61
N GLY A 143 53.69 -30.26 -59.95
CA GLY A 143 53.28 -29.99 -61.34
C GLY A 143 54.34 -29.22 -62.13
N ILE A 144 54.98 -28.22 -61.54
CA ILE A 144 56.08 -27.46 -62.16
C ILE A 144 57.28 -28.36 -62.40
N ILE A 145 57.69 -29.14 -61.38
CA ILE A 145 58.82 -30.07 -61.48
C ILE A 145 58.58 -31.11 -62.57
N LEU A 146 57.40 -31.75 -62.57
CA LEU A 146 57.03 -32.74 -63.58
C LEU A 146 56.96 -32.10 -64.97
N GLY A 147 56.34 -30.93 -65.11
CA GLY A 147 56.26 -30.19 -66.38
C GLY A 147 57.62 -29.80 -66.96
N LEU A 148 58.64 -29.65 -66.11
CA LEU A 148 60.01 -29.30 -66.52
C LEU A 148 60.90 -30.54 -66.74
N ILE A 149 60.67 -31.62 -65.98
CA ILE A 149 61.42 -32.89 -66.09
C ILE A 149 60.92 -33.77 -67.25
N LEU A 150 59.60 -33.90 -67.43
CA LEU A 150 58.99 -34.71 -68.50
C LEU A 150 59.53 -34.39 -69.91
N PRO A 151 59.68 -33.12 -70.34
CA PRO A 151 60.21 -32.82 -71.68
C PRO A 151 61.70 -33.17 -71.85
N ARG A 152 62.44 -33.41 -70.76
CA ARG A 152 63.87 -33.74 -70.80
C ARG A 152 64.15 -35.25 -70.76
N ILE A 153 63.14 -36.06 -70.44
CA ILE A 153 63.24 -37.52 -70.54
C ILE A 153 63.02 -37.91 -71.99
N ARG A 154 64.13 -37.98 -72.75
CA ARG A 154 64.14 -38.56 -74.09
C ARG A 154 63.89 -40.06 -73.93
N PHE A 155 62.63 -40.49 -74.12
CA PHE A 155 62.28 -41.91 -74.24
C PHE A 155 63.09 -42.52 -75.39
N ARG A 156 64.18 -43.20 -75.05
CA ARG A 156 65.02 -43.93 -75.99
C ARG A 156 64.30 -45.25 -76.28
N ARG A 157 63.62 -45.32 -77.43
CA ARG A 157 63.09 -46.59 -77.96
C ARG A 157 64.25 -47.57 -78.07
N ARG A 158 64.16 -48.72 -77.40
CA ARG A 158 65.01 -49.88 -77.70
C ARG A 158 64.37 -50.58 -78.89
N SER A 159 65.01 -50.45 -80.05
CA SER A 159 64.83 -51.33 -81.19
C SER A 159 65.80 -52.50 -81.06
N SER A 160 65.29 -53.71 -80.89
CA SER A 160 65.84 -54.92 -81.52
C SER A 160 64.74 -55.98 -81.45
N TRP A 161 64.33 -56.54 -82.58
CA TRP A 161 64.93 -57.75 -83.12
C TRP A 161 64.35 -58.00 -84.52
N ASP A 162 65.28 -58.14 -85.44
CA ASP A 162 65.12 -58.76 -86.74
C ASP A 162 64.99 -60.29 -86.53
N THR A 163 64.09 -60.95 -87.25
CA THR A 163 64.15 -62.36 -87.72
C THR A 163 62.80 -62.82 -88.28
N LEU A 164 62.71 -62.78 -89.63
CA LEU A 164 62.30 -63.83 -90.60
C LEU A 164 61.46 -63.26 -91.75
#